data_AF-A0A9D7I0A8-F1
#
_entry.id   AF-A0A9D7I0A8-F1
#
_cell.length_a   1.000
_cell.length_b   1.000
_cell.length_c   1.000
_cell.angle_alpha   90.00
_cell.angle_beta   90.00
_cell.angle_gamma   90.00
#
_symmetry.space_group_name_H-M   'P 1'
#
loop_
_entity.id
_entity.type
_entity.pdbx_description
1 polymer ?
#
loop_
_entity_poly.entity_id
_entity_poly.type
_entity_poly.pdbx_seq_one_letter_code
_entity_poly.pdbx_strand_id
1 'polypeptide(L)'
;MASSRFELRTKLLALFCAWWLFWAYQPSHFSDWVLENVLTVVFIAVLIYTRNRFRFSNVSYILMFVFLCLHTIGSHYTYAEVPYENWTSTLGFSLNELFGFERNQFDRMVHFLFGFLLCYPVRETFMRIVQAKGAWSYYLPVELVMSLSMLYELIEWLVAEVFGGELGMAYLGTQGDIWDAHKDMGLASLGAALGMAIVAVINWRYHRDFSAELRDSLKIKDKTPLGEVKFREYRKRRDGEGGHR
;
A
#
# COMPACT_ATOMS: atom_id res chain seq x y z
N MET A 1 -26.46 16.41 -8.10
CA MET A 1 -25.40 15.94 -7.16
C MET A 1 -24.58 14.74 -7.64
N ALA A 2 -24.98 14.00 -8.69
CA ALA A 2 -24.16 12.92 -9.26
C ALA A 2 -23.01 13.42 -10.19
N SER A 3 -23.14 14.61 -10.80
CA SER A 3 -22.12 15.10 -11.75
C SER A 3 -20.81 15.54 -11.08
N SER A 4 -20.86 16.15 -9.87
CA SER A 4 -19.63 16.60 -9.17
C SER A 4 -18.73 15.45 -8.69
N ARG A 5 -19.27 14.24 -8.52
CA ARG A 5 -18.51 13.06 -8.08
C ARG A 5 -17.81 12.34 -9.23
N PHE A 6 -18.28 12.49 -10.47
CA PHE A 6 -17.54 12.01 -11.63
C PHE A 6 -16.35 12.93 -11.95
N GLU A 7 -16.51 14.23 -11.70
CA GLU A 7 -15.47 15.22 -11.91
C GLU A 7 -14.18 14.95 -11.12
N LEU A 8 -14.25 14.64 -9.81
CA LEU A 8 -13.02 14.56 -9.00
C LEU A 8 -12.04 13.52 -9.53
N ARG A 9 -12.49 12.32 -9.89
CA ARG A 9 -11.60 11.22 -10.31
C ARG A 9 -10.96 11.51 -11.65
N THR A 10 -11.74 12.04 -12.59
CA THR A 10 -11.22 12.46 -13.89
C THR A 10 -10.25 13.63 -13.72
N LYS A 11 -10.54 14.58 -12.82
CA LYS A 11 -9.62 15.68 -12.48
C LYS A 11 -8.32 15.15 -11.86
N LEU A 12 -8.39 14.26 -10.87
CA LEU A 12 -7.21 13.65 -10.25
C LEU A 12 -6.39 12.85 -11.27
N LEU A 13 -7.03 12.09 -12.15
CA LEU A 13 -6.33 11.37 -13.22
C LEU A 13 -5.65 12.33 -14.20
N ALA A 14 -6.34 13.38 -14.64
CA ALA A 14 -5.77 14.37 -15.54
C ALA A 14 -4.60 15.13 -14.89
N LEU A 15 -4.75 15.54 -13.62
CA LEU A 15 -3.67 16.16 -12.83
C LEU A 15 -2.50 15.21 -12.66
N PHE A 16 -2.77 13.93 -12.37
CA PHE A 16 -1.73 12.93 -12.24
C PHE A 16 -1.00 12.73 -13.57
N CYS A 17 -1.71 12.62 -14.70
CA CYS A 17 -1.06 12.51 -16.00
C CYS A 17 -0.18 13.74 -16.30
N ALA A 18 -0.64 14.95 -15.99
CA ALA A 18 0.16 16.16 -16.17
C ALA A 18 1.42 16.16 -15.28
N TRP A 19 1.26 15.76 -14.01
CA TRP A 19 2.34 15.62 -13.04
C TRP A 19 3.36 14.56 -13.46
N TRP A 20 2.87 13.39 -13.88
CA TRP A 20 3.67 12.28 -14.37
C TRP A 20 4.45 12.67 -15.62
N LEU A 21 3.83 13.36 -16.59
CA LEU A 21 4.51 13.86 -17.79
C LEU A 21 5.58 14.91 -17.47
N PHE A 22 5.33 15.76 -16.47
CA PHE A 22 6.33 16.72 -16.00
C PHE A 22 7.57 16.00 -15.45
N TRP A 23 7.39 15.02 -14.57
CA TRP A 23 8.50 14.24 -14.00
C TRP A 23 9.08 13.18 -14.97
N ALA A 24 8.38 12.82 -16.04
CA ALA A 24 8.89 11.96 -17.09
C ALA A 24 9.89 12.69 -18.03
N TYR A 25 9.96 14.02 -17.95
CA TYR A 25 10.90 14.79 -18.75
C TYR A 25 12.31 14.66 -18.17
N GLN A 26 13.22 14.06 -18.94
CA GLN A 26 14.65 13.89 -18.58
C GLN A 26 14.87 13.30 -17.18
N PRO A 27 14.44 12.05 -16.91
CA PRO A 27 14.77 11.38 -15.64
C PRO A 27 16.29 11.18 -15.53
N SER A 28 16.81 11.14 -14.29
CA SER A 28 18.24 10.92 -14.01
C SER A 28 18.76 9.65 -14.70
N HIS A 29 18.01 8.55 -14.56
CA HIS A 29 18.32 7.25 -15.15
C HIS A 29 17.08 6.68 -15.85
N PHE A 30 17.08 6.68 -17.18
CA PHE A 30 15.91 6.28 -17.96
C PHE A 30 15.50 4.81 -17.74
N SER A 31 16.47 3.89 -17.63
CA SER A 31 16.19 2.47 -17.37
C SER A 31 15.47 2.26 -16.04
N ASP A 32 15.95 2.93 -14.99
CA ASP A 32 15.40 2.82 -13.64
C ASP A 32 14.02 3.46 -13.60
N TRP A 33 13.87 4.64 -14.21
CA TRP A 33 12.59 5.31 -14.35
C TRP A 33 11.54 4.40 -15.03
N VAL A 34 11.91 3.67 -16.09
CA VAL A 34 11.00 2.71 -16.74
C VAL A 34 10.59 1.62 -15.75
N LEU A 35 11.57 0.98 -15.09
CA LEU A 35 11.34 -0.13 -14.16
C LEU A 35 10.40 0.28 -13.02
N GLU A 36 10.68 1.43 -12.40
CA GLU A 36 9.89 2.05 -11.33
C GLU A 36 8.46 2.39 -11.75
N ASN A 37 8.24 2.73 -13.02
CA ASN A 37 6.92 3.16 -13.51
C ASN A 37 6.06 2.00 -14.02
N VAL A 38 6.59 0.78 -14.20
CA VAL A 38 5.80 -0.39 -14.66
C VAL A 38 4.60 -0.64 -13.74
N LEU A 39 4.85 -0.74 -12.43
CA LEU A 39 3.78 -1.00 -11.46
C LEU A 39 2.77 0.15 -11.38
N THR A 40 3.24 1.39 -11.51
CA THR A 40 2.37 2.58 -11.56
C THR A 40 1.40 2.55 -12.74
N VAL A 41 1.90 2.22 -13.94
CA VAL A 41 1.05 2.12 -15.15
C VAL A 41 0.04 0.98 -15.01
N VAL A 42 0.48 -0.19 -14.53
CA VAL A 42 -0.42 -1.34 -14.29
C VAL A 42 -1.50 -0.97 -13.28
N PHE A 43 -1.13 -0.31 -12.17
CA PHE A 43 -2.06 0.11 -11.13
C PHE A 43 -3.14 1.08 -11.68
N ILE A 44 -2.73 2.09 -12.44
CA ILE A 44 -3.67 3.04 -13.07
C ILE A 44 -4.57 2.33 -14.08
N ALA A 45 -4.03 1.43 -14.90
CA ALA A 45 -4.81 0.64 -15.85
C ALA A 45 -5.88 -0.20 -15.14
N VAL A 46 -5.54 -0.83 -14.01
CA VAL A 46 -6.49 -1.59 -13.17
C VAL A 46 -7.58 -0.67 -12.61
N LEU A 47 -7.23 0.52 -12.11
CA LEU A 47 -8.21 1.49 -11.60
C LEU A 47 -9.17 1.96 -12.71
N ILE A 48 -8.67 2.19 -13.92
CA ILE A 48 -9.50 2.57 -15.08
C ILE A 48 -10.39 1.41 -15.50
N TYR A 49 -9.85 0.19 -15.60
CA TYR A 49 -10.60 -1.00 -16.00
C TYR A 49 -11.73 -1.33 -15.02
N THR A 50 -11.45 -1.23 -13.72
CA THR A 50 -12.41 -1.59 -12.66
C THR A 50 -13.42 -0.49 -12.34
N ARG A 51 -13.29 0.71 -12.93
CA ARG A 51 -14.07 1.91 -12.56
C ARG A 51 -15.60 1.76 -12.57
N ASN A 52 -16.12 0.85 -13.38
CA ASN A 52 -17.55 0.57 -13.51
C ASN A 52 -18.04 -0.55 -12.58
N ARG A 53 -17.13 -1.41 -12.10
CA ARG A 53 -17.46 -2.56 -11.23
C ARG A 53 -17.20 -2.25 -9.75
N PHE A 54 -16.07 -1.62 -9.47
CA PHE A 54 -15.68 -1.24 -8.13
C PHE A 54 -15.22 0.22 -8.14
N ARG A 55 -15.88 1.04 -7.32
CA ARG A 55 -15.57 2.46 -7.21
C ARG A 55 -15.10 2.78 -5.81
N PHE A 56 -13.87 3.22 -5.68
CA PHE A 56 -13.32 3.73 -4.42
C PHE A 56 -14.01 5.03 -3.95
N SER A 57 -13.89 5.31 -2.65
CA SER A 57 -14.27 6.59 -2.06
C SER A 57 -13.37 7.72 -2.55
N ASN A 58 -13.84 8.97 -2.46
CA ASN A 58 -13.03 10.13 -2.82
C ASN A 58 -11.75 10.22 -1.96
N VAL A 59 -11.83 9.84 -0.68
CA VAL A 59 -10.67 9.78 0.22
C VAL A 59 -9.64 8.81 -0.33
N SER A 60 -10.04 7.58 -0.66
CA SER A 60 -9.13 6.58 -1.24
C SER A 60 -8.48 7.08 -2.54
N TYR A 61 -9.23 7.74 -3.44
CA TYR A 61 -8.64 8.32 -4.64
C TYR A 61 -7.63 9.44 -4.36
N ILE A 62 -7.87 10.28 -3.36
CA ILE A 62 -6.92 11.34 -2.96
C ILE A 62 -5.65 10.71 -2.36
N LEU A 63 -5.80 9.72 -1.48
CA LEU A 63 -4.66 9.04 -0.86
C LEU A 63 -3.77 8.34 -1.91
N MET A 64 -4.40 7.60 -2.84
CA MET A 64 -3.69 6.99 -3.97
C MET A 64 -3.02 8.04 -4.85
N PHE A 65 -3.70 9.15 -5.15
CA PHE A 65 -3.14 10.24 -5.95
C PHE A 65 -1.88 10.85 -5.31
N VAL A 66 -1.95 11.18 -4.01
CA VAL A 66 -0.80 11.75 -3.27
C VAL A 66 0.38 10.78 -3.28
N PHE A 67 0.12 9.50 -3.00
CA PHE A 67 1.18 8.48 -3.05
C PHE A 67 1.83 8.38 -4.44
N LEU A 68 1.03 8.31 -5.51
CA LEU A 68 1.55 8.23 -6.87
C LEU A 68 2.36 9.48 -7.25
N CYS A 69 1.96 10.67 -6.81
CA CYS A 69 2.75 11.89 -7.05
C CYS A 69 4.14 11.82 -6.38
N LEU A 70 4.22 11.28 -5.17
CA LEU A 70 5.51 11.10 -4.46
C LEU A 70 6.37 10.04 -5.15
N HIS A 71 5.78 8.91 -5.55
CA HIS A 71 6.45 7.86 -6.35
C HIS A 71 7.10 8.44 -7.61
N THR A 72 6.39 9.30 -8.34
CA THR A 72 6.92 9.89 -9.57
C THR A 72 8.12 10.81 -9.35
N ILE A 73 8.19 11.50 -8.21
CA ILE A 73 9.39 12.29 -7.84
C ILE A 73 10.57 11.34 -7.61
N GLY A 74 10.38 10.28 -6.82
CA GLY A 74 11.40 9.27 -6.55
C GLY A 74 11.92 8.62 -7.83
N SER A 75 11.01 8.14 -8.68
CA SER A 75 11.39 7.52 -9.96
C SER A 75 12.11 8.44 -10.93
N HIS A 76 11.88 9.77 -10.86
CA HIS A 76 12.58 10.73 -11.72
C HIS A 76 14.05 10.87 -11.33
N TYR A 77 14.33 11.07 -10.04
CA TYR A 77 15.69 11.29 -9.56
C TYR A 77 16.46 10.00 -9.34
N THR A 78 15.77 8.87 -9.15
CA THR A 78 16.16 7.76 -8.26
C THR A 78 15.96 8.16 -6.80
N TYR A 79 15.36 7.26 -6.01
CA TYR A 79 14.95 7.54 -4.63
C TYR A 79 16.09 8.05 -3.75
N ALA A 80 17.32 7.59 -3.99
CA ALA A 80 18.52 8.01 -3.28
C ALA A 80 19.00 9.44 -3.64
N GLU A 81 18.57 9.99 -4.78
CA GLU A 81 19.06 11.27 -5.30
C GLU A 81 18.02 12.40 -5.21
N VAL A 82 16.82 12.13 -4.67
CA VAL A 82 15.79 13.17 -4.52
C VAL A 82 16.36 14.33 -3.68
N PRO A 83 16.41 15.57 -4.20
CA PRO A 83 17.12 16.67 -3.57
C PRO A 83 16.28 17.36 -2.47
N TYR A 84 15.66 16.58 -1.59
CA TYR A 84 14.76 17.10 -0.55
C TYR A 84 15.49 18.05 0.40
N GLU A 85 16.76 17.80 0.68
CA GLU A 85 17.58 18.62 1.57
C GLU A 85 17.83 20.01 0.97
N ASN A 86 18.03 20.10 -0.36
CA ASN A 86 18.11 21.38 -1.04
C ASN A 86 16.79 22.14 -0.94
N TRP A 87 15.65 21.46 -1.10
CA TRP A 87 14.33 22.09 -0.97
C TRP A 87 14.08 22.60 0.44
N THR A 88 14.38 21.81 1.48
CA THR A 88 14.19 22.22 2.87
C THR A 88 15.14 23.35 3.26
N SER A 89 16.39 23.29 2.79
CA SER A 89 17.36 24.36 3.01
C SER A 89 16.90 25.69 2.41
N THR A 90 16.28 25.64 1.22
CA THR A 90 15.63 26.83 0.60
C THR A 90 14.49 27.39 1.45
N LEU A 91 13.82 26.54 2.24
CA LEU A 91 12.78 26.92 3.21
C LEU A 91 13.34 27.35 4.57
N GLY A 92 14.66 27.33 4.75
CA GLY A 92 15.34 27.81 5.95
C GLY A 92 15.59 26.75 7.04
N PHE A 93 15.50 25.45 6.71
CA PHE A 93 15.82 24.38 7.66
C PHE A 93 16.44 23.15 7.00
N SER A 94 17.20 22.35 7.76
CA SER A 94 17.79 21.10 7.29
C SER A 94 17.15 19.91 7.99
N LEU A 95 16.59 18.96 7.24
CA LEU A 95 16.08 17.73 7.84
C LEU A 95 17.24 16.84 8.31
N ASN A 96 18.33 16.81 7.54
CA ASN A 96 19.51 16.04 7.91
C ASN A 96 20.12 16.53 9.22
N GLU A 97 20.27 17.84 9.43
CA GLU A 97 20.81 18.38 10.69
C GLU A 97 19.84 18.17 11.87
N LEU A 98 18.53 18.33 11.65
CA LEU A 98 17.52 18.18 12.71
C LEU A 98 17.44 16.75 13.26
N PHE A 99 17.62 15.75 12.39
CA PHE A 99 17.48 14.34 12.76
C PHE A 99 18.81 13.56 12.75
N GLY A 100 19.91 14.20 12.38
CA GLY A 100 21.22 13.56 12.25
C GLY A 100 21.28 12.53 11.13
N PHE A 101 20.59 12.77 10.00
CA PHE A 101 20.60 11.82 8.89
C PHE A 101 21.91 11.89 8.11
N GLU A 102 22.52 10.73 7.90
CA GLU A 102 23.78 10.57 7.16
C GLU A 102 23.55 10.18 5.68
N ARG A 103 22.31 9.81 5.33
CA ARG A 103 21.91 9.41 3.96
C ARG A 103 20.56 10.00 3.58
N ASN A 104 20.21 9.92 2.30
CA ASN A 104 18.90 10.29 1.79
C ASN A 104 17.80 9.40 2.42
N GLN A 105 16.77 10.01 3.01
CA GLN A 105 15.65 9.30 3.66
C GLN A 105 14.36 9.33 2.82
N PHE A 106 14.41 9.81 1.57
CA PHE A 106 13.20 9.94 0.74
C PHE A 106 12.52 8.59 0.52
N ASP A 107 13.30 7.55 0.28
CA ASP A 107 12.80 6.18 0.11
C ASP A 107 12.01 5.69 1.32
N ARG A 108 12.63 5.73 2.49
CA ARG A 108 12.00 5.46 3.79
C ARG A 108 10.72 6.24 4.04
N MET A 109 10.71 7.52 3.66
CA MET A 109 9.51 8.33 3.75
C MET A 109 8.42 7.79 2.83
N VAL A 110 8.74 7.41 1.59
CA VAL A 110 7.78 6.82 0.66
C VAL A 110 7.30 5.45 1.14
N HIS A 111 8.15 4.60 1.73
CA HIS A 111 7.73 3.35 2.36
C HIS A 111 6.74 3.58 3.51
N PHE A 112 7.03 4.53 4.40
CA PHE A 112 6.09 4.94 5.44
C PHE A 112 4.76 5.41 4.84
N LEU A 113 4.81 6.26 3.81
CA LEU A 113 3.63 6.82 3.16
C LEU A 113 2.87 5.79 2.32
N PHE A 114 3.53 4.78 1.76
CA PHE A 114 2.90 3.62 1.13
C PHE A 114 1.98 2.94 2.16
N GLY A 115 2.54 2.64 3.33
CA GLY A 115 1.81 2.12 4.47
C GLY A 115 0.62 3.00 4.85
N PHE A 116 0.91 4.26 5.14
CA PHE A 116 -0.05 5.22 5.70
C PHE A 116 -1.18 5.56 4.73
N LEU A 117 -0.87 5.80 3.45
CA LEU A 117 -1.82 6.26 2.45
C LEU A 117 -2.60 5.11 1.80
N LEU A 118 -1.97 3.97 1.53
CA LEU A 118 -2.62 2.88 0.77
C LEU A 118 -3.37 1.88 1.66
N CYS A 119 -3.09 1.81 2.96
CA CYS A 119 -3.81 0.88 3.84
C CYS A 119 -5.32 1.18 3.92
N TYR A 120 -5.75 2.44 3.82
CA TYR A 120 -7.18 2.77 3.80
C TYR A 120 -7.91 2.34 2.51
N PRO A 121 -7.41 2.62 1.29
CA PRO A 121 -7.91 2.00 0.06
C PRO A 121 -7.99 0.47 0.14
N VAL A 122 -6.96 -0.19 0.70
CA VAL A 122 -6.97 -1.64 0.91
C VAL A 122 -8.11 -2.05 1.85
N ARG A 123 -8.26 -1.35 2.99
CA ARG A 123 -9.39 -1.56 3.90
C ARG A 123 -10.74 -1.43 3.22
N GLU A 124 -10.92 -0.42 2.38
CA GLU A 124 -12.16 -0.24 1.61
C GLU A 124 -12.45 -1.46 0.72
N THR A 125 -11.42 -2.04 0.10
CA THR A 125 -11.54 -3.27 -0.69
C THR A 125 -11.95 -4.46 0.18
N PHE A 126 -11.29 -4.68 1.32
CA PHE A 126 -11.62 -5.78 2.24
C PHE A 126 -13.04 -5.68 2.79
N MET A 127 -13.50 -4.47 3.14
CA MET A 127 -14.85 -4.29 3.64
C MET A 127 -15.92 -4.53 2.56
N ARG A 128 -15.63 -4.17 1.30
CA ARG A 128 -16.64 -4.17 0.23
C ARG A 128 -16.62 -5.42 -0.65
N ILE A 129 -15.51 -6.16 -0.70
CA ILE A 129 -15.38 -7.40 -1.48
C ILE A 129 -15.34 -8.61 -0.56
N VAL A 130 -14.43 -8.60 0.42
CA VAL A 130 -14.24 -9.73 1.36
C VAL A 130 -15.27 -9.70 2.49
N GLN A 131 -15.98 -8.58 2.67
CA GLN A 131 -16.92 -8.36 3.75
C GLN A 131 -16.29 -8.52 5.15
N ALA A 132 -15.02 -8.11 5.28
CA ALA A 132 -14.33 -8.08 6.57
C ALA A 132 -15.05 -7.13 7.55
N LYS A 133 -15.24 -7.58 8.79
CA LYS A 133 -15.98 -6.86 9.85
C LYS A 133 -15.19 -6.78 11.14
N GLY A 134 -15.51 -5.77 11.97
CA GLY A 134 -14.87 -5.56 13.26
C GLY A 134 -13.35 -5.53 13.15
N ALA A 135 -12.65 -6.27 14.02
CA ALA A 135 -11.19 -6.28 14.12
C ALA A 135 -10.51 -6.70 12.81
N TRP A 136 -11.11 -7.65 12.08
CA TRP A 136 -10.57 -8.14 10.81
C TRP A 136 -10.55 -7.07 9.71
N SER A 137 -11.42 -6.06 9.80
CA SER A 137 -11.42 -4.92 8.86
C SER A 137 -10.25 -3.96 9.08
N TYR A 138 -9.49 -4.10 10.17
CA TYR A 138 -8.30 -3.29 10.47
C TYR A 138 -7.03 -4.13 10.36
N TYR A 139 -7.06 -5.37 10.83
CA TYR A 139 -5.90 -6.26 10.81
C TYR A 139 -5.52 -6.69 9.38
N LEU A 140 -6.47 -7.20 8.58
CA LEU A 140 -6.17 -7.76 7.25
C LEU A 140 -5.57 -6.73 6.28
N PRO A 141 -6.01 -5.45 6.25
CA PRO A 141 -5.38 -4.44 5.43
C PRO A 141 -3.94 -4.13 5.82
N VAL A 142 -3.62 -4.10 7.12
CA VAL A 142 -2.24 -3.91 7.60
C VAL A 142 -1.39 -5.08 7.13
N GLU A 143 -1.85 -6.30 7.37
CA GLU A 143 -1.14 -7.52 6.97
C GLU A 143 -0.86 -7.58 5.47
N LEU A 144 -1.84 -7.23 4.63
CA LEU A 144 -1.64 -7.22 3.18
C LEU A 144 -0.61 -6.16 2.77
N VAL A 145 -0.67 -4.95 3.34
CA VAL A 145 0.29 -3.88 3.03
C VAL A 145 1.70 -4.24 3.48
N MET A 146 1.85 -4.85 4.67
CA MET A 146 3.13 -5.40 5.14
C MET A 146 3.67 -6.46 4.18
N SER A 147 2.82 -7.40 3.76
CA SER A 147 3.19 -8.46 2.82
C SER A 147 3.59 -7.91 1.45
N LEU A 148 2.90 -6.88 0.97
CA LEU A 148 3.23 -6.21 -0.29
C LEU A 148 4.56 -5.44 -0.20
N SER A 149 4.83 -4.78 0.93
CA SER A 149 6.13 -4.14 1.17
C SER A 149 7.25 -5.18 1.15
N MET A 150 7.09 -6.30 1.86
CA MET A 150 8.06 -7.39 1.84
C MET A 150 8.27 -7.96 0.43
N LEU A 151 7.18 -8.17 -0.32
CA LEU A 151 7.28 -8.66 -1.70
C LEU A 151 8.03 -7.67 -2.58
N TYR A 152 7.84 -6.37 -2.38
CA TYR A 152 8.56 -5.33 -3.10
C TYR A 152 10.06 -5.41 -2.82
N GLU A 153 10.51 -5.45 -1.56
CA GLU A 153 11.93 -5.63 -1.20
C GLU A 153 12.54 -6.89 -1.82
N LEU A 154 11.79 -7.99 -1.85
CA LEU A 154 12.25 -9.24 -2.47
C LEU A 154 12.41 -9.10 -3.99
N ILE A 155 11.57 -8.31 -4.64
CA ILE A 155 11.71 -7.98 -6.06
C ILE A 155 12.95 -7.10 -6.26
N GLU A 156 13.20 -6.11 -5.42
CA GLU A 156 14.38 -5.26 -5.54
C GLU A 156 15.68 -6.04 -5.36
N TRP A 157 15.72 -6.91 -4.35
CA TRP A 157 16.83 -7.85 -4.19
C TRP A 157 17.02 -8.72 -5.44
N LEU A 158 15.93 -9.27 -6.01
CA LEU A 158 16.01 -10.08 -7.22
C LEU A 158 16.50 -9.29 -8.44
N VAL A 159 16.04 -8.04 -8.61
CA VAL A 159 16.50 -7.15 -9.68
C VAL A 159 18.00 -6.87 -9.51
N ALA A 160 18.44 -6.56 -8.29
CA ALA A 160 19.85 -6.33 -8.00
C ALA A 160 20.71 -7.57 -8.34
N GLU A 161 20.25 -8.76 -7.99
CA GLU A 161 20.94 -10.03 -8.29
C GLU A 161 21.00 -10.35 -9.79
N VAL A 162 19.91 -10.10 -10.53
CA VAL A 162 19.81 -10.44 -11.96
C VAL A 162 20.56 -9.45 -12.85
N PHE A 163 20.41 -8.15 -12.59
CA PHE A 163 21.01 -7.12 -13.43
C PHE A 163 22.44 -6.76 -13.01
N GLY A 164 22.76 -6.88 -11.72
CA GLY A 164 24.08 -6.60 -11.17
C GLY A 164 24.62 -5.20 -11.48
N GLY A 165 25.90 -4.99 -11.14
CA GLY A 165 26.64 -3.76 -11.47
C GLY A 165 26.04 -2.49 -10.87
N GLU A 166 26.28 -1.35 -11.53
CA GLU A 166 25.77 -0.04 -11.09
C GLU A 166 24.24 0.04 -11.18
N LEU A 167 23.61 -0.60 -12.18
CA LEU A 167 22.17 -0.58 -12.39
C LEU A 167 21.41 -1.25 -11.23
N GLY A 168 21.83 -2.46 -10.84
CA GLY A 168 21.21 -3.18 -9.73
C GLY A 168 21.39 -2.46 -8.39
N MET A 169 22.55 -1.86 -8.15
CA MET A 169 22.83 -1.13 -6.91
C MET A 169 22.14 0.23 -6.83
N ALA A 170 21.98 0.92 -7.96
CA ALA A 170 21.22 2.17 -8.05
C ALA A 170 19.74 1.94 -7.79
N TYR A 171 19.14 0.92 -8.42
CA TYR A 171 17.75 0.52 -8.18
C TYR A 171 17.53 0.09 -6.73
N LEU A 172 18.45 -0.70 -6.16
CA LEU A 172 18.35 -1.18 -4.77
C LEU A 172 18.47 -0.05 -3.73
N GLY A 173 19.01 1.12 -4.07
CA GLY A 173 18.91 2.32 -3.23
C GLY A 173 19.56 2.27 -1.83
N THR A 174 20.30 1.20 -1.50
CA THR A 174 20.78 0.91 -0.13
C THR A 174 21.72 1.95 0.47
N GLN A 175 22.38 2.79 -0.32
CA GLN A 175 23.30 3.84 0.17
C GLN A 175 24.27 3.33 1.28
N GLY A 176 24.69 2.06 1.22
CA GLY A 176 25.55 1.42 2.21
C GLY A 176 24.87 0.89 3.49
N ASP A 177 23.55 0.98 3.63
CA ASP A 177 22.78 0.47 4.76
C ASP A 177 22.38 -0.99 4.53
N ILE A 178 23.02 -1.91 5.26
CA ILE A 178 22.73 -3.35 5.20
C ILE A 178 21.31 -3.71 5.70
N TRP A 179 20.66 -2.79 6.43
CA TRP A 179 19.33 -3.00 7.00
C TRP A 179 18.24 -2.25 6.24
N ASP A 180 18.50 -1.73 5.04
CA ASP A 180 17.56 -0.86 4.33
C ASP A 180 16.20 -1.51 4.16
N ALA A 181 16.13 -2.64 3.45
CA ALA A 181 14.90 -3.40 3.26
C ALA A 181 14.14 -3.70 4.57
N HIS A 182 14.85 -3.97 5.67
CA HIS A 182 14.21 -4.21 6.97
C HIS A 182 13.57 -2.94 7.55
N LYS A 183 14.25 -1.81 7.42
CA LYS A 183 13.76 -0.50 7.87
C LYS A 183 12.62 -0.03 6.97
N ASP A 184 12.69 -0.27 5.67
CA ASP A 184 11.66 0.09 4.69
C ASP A 184 10.37 -0.71 4.92
N MET A 185 10.48 -2.03 5.07
CA MET A 185 9.36 -2.87 5.54
C MET A 185 8.81 -2.42 6.89
N GLY A 186 9.69 -2.09 7.84
CA GLY A 186 9.32 -1.62 9.17
C GLY A 186 8.53 -0.30 9.13
N LEU A 187 8.95 0.64 8.30
CA LEU A 187 8.30 1.93 8.12
C LEU A 187 6.96 1.79 7.39
N ALA A 188 6.87 0.95 6.36
CA ALA A 188 5.61 0.64 5.71
C ALA A 188 4.61 0.02 6.70
N SER A 189 5.08 -0.90 7.54
CA SER A 189 4.27 -1.51 8.61
C SER A 189 3.78 -0.45 9.62
N LEU A 190 4.67 0.45 10.05
CA LEU A 190 4.34 1.53 10.98
C LEU A 190 3.31 2.50 10.39
N GLY A 191 3.50 2.91 9.13
CA GLY A 191 2.56 3.77 8.41
C GLY A 191 1.17 3.13 8.30
N ALA A 192 1.10 1.85 7.93
CA ALA A 192 -0.16 1.11 7.85
C ALA A 192 -0.86 1.01 9.20
N ALA A 193 -0.11 0.67 10.26
CA ALA A 193 -0.64 0.59 11.63
C ALA A 193 -1.17 1.95 12.11
N LEU A 194 -0.44 3.04 11.88
CA LEU A 194 -0.88 4.39 12.24
C LEU A 194 -2.12 4.81 11.46
N GLY A 195 -2.16 4.56 10.15
CA GLY A 195 -3.33 4.85 9.31
C GLY A 195 -4.57 4.12 9.82
N MET A 196 -4.45 2.84 10.16
CA MET A 196 -5.57 2.07 10.73
C MET A 196 -5.93 2.50 12.15
N ALA A 197 -4.97 2.91 12.97
CA ALA A 197 -5.23 3.47 14.29
C ALA A 197 -6.06 4.76 14.20
N ILE A 198 -5.72 5.67 13.27
CA ILE A 198 -6.51 6.89 13.03
C ILE A 198 -7.94 6.53 12.61
N VAL A 199 -8.10 5.59 11.67
CA VAL A 199 -9.42 5.15 11.21
C VAL A 199 -10.21 4.50 12.35
N ALA A 200 -9.55 3.73 13.21
CA ALA A 200 -10.17 3.11 14.39
C ALA A 200 -10.62 4.17 15.41
N VAL A 201 -9.80 5.21 15.66
CA VAL A 201 -10.15 6.33 16.56
C VAL A 201 -11.35 7.12 16.01
N ILE A 202 -11.35 7.42 14.71
CA ILE A 202 -12.50 8.06 14.04
C ILE A 202 -13.74 7.18 14.21
N ASN A 203 -13.65 5.88 13.92
CA ASN A 203 -14.80 4.99 14.02
C ASN A 203 -15.28 4.82 15.46
N TRP A 204 -14.39 4.74 16.44
CA TRP A 204 -14.74 4.72 17.85
C TRP A 204 -15.50 5.99 18.28
N ARG A 205 -15.09 7.15 17.75
CA ARG A 205 -15.71 8.44 18.09
C ARG A 205 -17.10 8.65 17.47
N TYR A 206 -17.35 8.08 16.29
CA TYR A 206 -18.56 8.37 15.50
C TYR A 206 -19.52 7.16 15.34
N HIS A 207 -19.05 5.92 15.53
CA HIS A 207 -19.88 4.72 15.47
C HIS A 207 -20.11 4.14 16.87
N ARG A 208 -21.35 4.27 17.37
CA ARG A 208 -21.72 3.85 18.74
C ARG A 208 -21.46 2.37 19.02
N ASP A 209 -21.64 1.51 18.01
CA ASP A 209 -21.51 0.07 18.14
C ASP A 209 -20.10 -0.46 17.86
N PHE A 210 -19.13 0.42 17.60
CA PHE A 210 -17.77 0.04 17.18
C PHE A 210 -17.12 -1.00 18.11
N SER A 211 -17.14 -0.76 19.43
CA SER A 211 -16.55 -1.68 20.41
C SER A 211 -17.31 -3.00 20.52
N ALA A 212 -18.60 -3.04 20.19
CA ALA A 212 -19.38 -4.27 20.14
C ALA A 212 -19.01 -5.08 18.89
N GLU A 213 -18.91 -4.44 17.73
CA GLU A 213 -18.50 -5.08 16.46
C GLU A 213 -17.08 -5.68 16.54
N LEU A 214 -16.14 -4.95 17.15
CA LEU A 214 -14.79 -5.46 17.39
C LEU A 214 -14.82 -6.77 18.19
N ARG A 215 -15.51 -6.79 19.33
CA ARG A 215 -15.61 -7.97 20.19
C ARG A 215 -16.31 -9.13 19.50
N ASP A 216 -17.38 -8.85 18.77
CA ASP A 216 -18.15 -9.88 18.07
C ASP A 216 -17.34 -10.54 16.95
N SER A 217 -16.55 -9.75 16.23
CA SER A 217 -15.68 -10.26 15.16
C SER A 217 -14.61 -11.25 15.63
N LEU A 218 -14.26 -11.24 16.93
CA LEU A 218 -13.28 -12.15 17.52
C LEU A 218 -13.91 -13.41 18.16
N LYS A 219 -15.24 -13.48 18.30
CA LYS A 219 -15.90 -14.69 18.84
C LYS A 219 -15.76 -15.87 17.89
N ILE A 220 -15.79 -17.08 18.43
CA ILE A 220 -15.92 -18.31 17.64
C ILE A 220 -17.38 -18.44 17.18
N LYS A 221 -17.61 -18.50 15.86
CA LYS A 221 -18.97 -18.59 15.26
C LYS A 221 -19.41 -20.04 15.08
N ASP A 222 -18.47 -20.90 14.67
CA ASP A 222 -18.66 -22.36 14.60
C ASP A 222 -17.66 -22.99 15.56
N LYS A 223 -18.16 -23.73 16.54
CA LYS A 223 -17.34 -24.42 17.54
C LYS A 223 -16.75 -25.73 17.02
N THR A 224 -17.21 -26.21 15.87
CA THR A 224 -16.74 -27.44 15.25
C THR A 224 -15.35 -27.19 14.66
N PRO A 225 -14.30 -27.90 15.11
CA PRO A 225 -13.01 -27.82 14.45
C PRO A 225 -13.12 -28.15 12.95
N LEU A 226 -12.41 -27.40 12.13
CA LEU A 226 -12.31 -27.65 10.68
C LEU A 226 -11.37 -28.85 10.42
N GLY A 227 -10.91 -29.03 9.17
CA GLY A 227 -9.96 -30.08 8.83
C GLY A 227 -10.55 -31.49 8.92
N GLU A 228 -9.83 -32.41 9.56
CA GLU A 228 -10.18 -33.83 9.62
C GLU A 228 -11.48 -34.11 10.38
N VAL A 229 -11.83 -33.27 11.38
CA VAL A 229 -13.07 -33.42 12.15
C VAL A 229 -14.29 -33.16 11.27
N LYS A 230 -14.33 -32.00 10.58
CA LYS A 230 -15.42 -31.65 9.67
C LYS A 230 -15.43 -32.53 8.41
N PHE A 231 -14.26 -33.00 7.95
CA PHE A 231 -14.16 -33.96 6.86
C PHE A 231 -14.81 -35.32 7.20
N ARG A 232 -14.64 -35.83 8.44
CA ARG A 232 -15.33 -37.05 8.89
C ARG A 232 -16.85 -36.88 8.88
N GLU A 233 -17.37 -35.71 9.22
CA GLU A 233 -18.80 -35.38 9.14
C GLU A 233 -19.31 -35.44 7.69
N TYR A 234 -18.60 -34.79 6.76
CA TYR A 234 -18.93 -34.83 5.34
C TYR A 234 -18.92 -36.25 4.79
N ARG A 235 -17.94 -37.07 5.18
CA ARG A 235 -17.86 -38.47 4.75
C ARG A 235 -19.03 -39.30 5.27
N LYS A 236 -19.38 -39.16 6.54
CA LYS A 236 -20.54 -39.84 7.14
C LYS A 236 -21.86 -39.46 6.47
N ARG A 237 -22.06 -38.18 6.12
CA ARG A 237 -23.25 -37.73 5.36
C ARG A 237 -23.31 -38.38 3.98
N ARG A 238 -22.19 -38.37 3.25
CA ARG A 238 -22.09 -38.99 1.92
C ARG A 238 -22.35 -40.49 1.94
N ASP A 239 -21.79 -41.21 2.91
CA ASP A 239 -21.93 -42.67 3.01
C ASP A 239 -23.30 -43.08 3.59
N GLY A 240 -23.95 -42.21 4.37
CA GLY A 240 -25.30 -42.42 4.92
C GLY A 240 -26.45 -42.19 3.92
N GLU A 241 -26.27 -41.34 2.92
CA GLU A 241 -27.26 -41.10 1.84
C GLU A 241 -27.25 -42.20 0.75
N GLY A 242 -26.24 -43.07 0.74
CA GLY A 242 -26.14 -44.20 -0.20
C GLY A 242 -26.90 -45.48 0.20
N GLY A 243 -27.55 -45.49 1.37
CA GLY A 243 -28.20 -46.69 1.95
C GLY A 243 -29.69 -46.86 1.67
N HIS A 244 -30.31 -45.97 0.88
CA HIS A 244 -31.71 -46.07 0.45
C HIS A 244 -31.81 -45.92 -1.08
N ARG A 245 -31.34 -46.94 -1.80
CA ARG A 245 -31.75 -47.20 -3.19
C ARG A 245 -31.90 -48.70 -3.39
#